data_AF-A0A244BGC7-F1
#
_entry.id   AF-A0A244BGC7-F1
#
_cell.length_a   1.000
_cell.length_b   1.000
_cell.length_c   1.000
_cell.angle_alpha   90.00
_cell.angle_beta   90.00
_cell.angle_gamma   90.00
#
_symmetry.space_group_name_H-M   'P 1'
#
loop_
_entity.id
_entity.type
_entity.pdbx_description
1 polymer ?
#
loop_
_entity_poly.entity_id
_entity_poly.type
_entity_poly.pdbx_seq_one_letter_code
_entity_poly.pdbx_strand_id
1 'polypeptide(L)' 'MTPRQKLTTSNDDVLICSNKHVVAATKVGSLITIHFANFSLEIQTNNEGEAAAYMNVLKNSLREKRNTEVQ' A
#
# COMPACT_ATOMS: atom_id res chain seq x y z
N MET A 1 1.80 -7.65 -24.70
CA MET A 1 2.64 -7.27 -23.54
C MET A 1 2.22 -8.13 -22.36
N THR A 2 3.11 -8.95 -21.82
CA THR A 2 2.86 -9.69 -20.58
C THR A 2 2.89 -8.71 -19.41
N PRO A 3 1.89 -8.71 -18.51
CA PRO A 3 1.93 -7.84 -17.33
C PRO A 3 3.20 -8.16 -16.54
N ARG A 4 4.03 -7.15 -16.27
CA ARG A 4 5.15 -7.30 -15.33
C ARG A 4 4.54 -7.47 -13.95
N GLN A 5 4.39 -8.71 -13.48
CA GLN A 5 4.05 -8.99 -12.09
C GLN A 5 5.16 -8.39 -11.22
N LYS A 6 4.87 -7.27 -10.56
CA LYS A 6 5.78 -6.64 -9.61
C LYS A 6 5.74 -7.47 -8.33
N LEU A 7 6.85 -8.11 -7.99
CA LEU A 7 6.97 -8.91 -6.77
C LEU A 7 6.79 -7.99 -5.56
N THR A 8 5.74 -8.21 -4.77
CA THR A 8 5.69 -7.74 -3.39
C THR A 8 6.77 -8.47 -2.59
N THR A 9 7.66 -7.73 -1.95
CA THR A 9 8.74 -8.27 -1.11
C THR A 9 8.28 -8.40 0.34
N SER A 10 9.07 -9.08 1.19
CA SER A 10 8.79 -9.20 2.63
C SER A 10 8.76 -7.86 3.39
N ASN A 11 9.28 -6.80 2.79
CA ASN A 11 9.31 -5.46 3.37
C ASN A 11 8.04 -4.66 3.07
N ASP A 12 7.13 -5.22 2.27
CA ASP A 12 5.92 -4.54 1.87
C ASP A 12 4.77 -4.91 2.82
N ASP A 13 4.10 -3.90 3.36
CA ASP A 13 2.84 -4.08 4.04
C ASP A 13 1.75 -4.32 2.99
N VAL A 14 1.27 -5.57 2.86
CA VAL A 14 0.14 -5.89 1.99
C VAL A 14 -1.13 -5.29 2.60
N LEU A 15 -1.64 -4.23 1.95
CA LEU A 15 -2.79 -3.47 2.41
C LEU A 15 -4.12 -4.10 1.97
N ILE A 16 -4.19 -4.60 0.73
CA ILE A 16 -5.33 -5.33 0.17
C ILE A 16 -4.81 -6.50 -0.67
N CYS A 17 -5.44 -7.66 -0.52
CA CYS A 17 -5.25 -8.80 -1.40
C CYS A 17 -6.61 -9.36 -1.79
N SER A 18 -6.94 -9.35 -3.08
CA SER A 18 -8.13 -9.96 -3.66
C SER A 18 -7.75 -10.75 -4.91
N ASN A 19 -8.65 -11.58 -5.42
CA ASN A 19 -8.43 -12.35 -6.65
C ASN A 19 -8.15 -11.47 -7.89
N LYS A 20 -8.46 -10.16 -7.84
CA LYS A 20 -8.28 -9.24 -8.96
C LYS A 20 -7.14 -8.23 -8.77
N HIS A 21 -6.87 -7.82 -7.53
CA HIS A 21 -5.92 -6.76 -7.23
C HIS A 21 -5.18 -7.00 -5.92
N VAL A 22 -3.88 -6.67 -5.93
CA VAL A 22 -3.03 -6.56 -4.74
C VAL A 22 -2.61 -5.10 -4.61
N VAL A 23 -2.79 -4.56 -3.40
CA VAL A 23 -2.27 -3.25 -2.99
C VAL A 23 -1.30 -3.48 -1.86
N ALA A 24 -0.06 -3.07 -2.04
CA ALA A 24 0.98 -3.14 -1.03
C ALA A 24 1.61 -1.76 -0.87
N ALA A 25 2.16 -1.47 0.31
CA ALA A 25 2.89 -0.24 0.53
C ALA A 25 4.19 -0.50 1.29
N THR A 26 5.21 0.26 0.93
CA THR A 26 6.56 0.16 1.49
C THR A 26 6.92 1.52 2.07
N LYS A 27 7.41 1.56 3.30
CA LYS A 27 7.96 2.79 3.91
C LYS A 27 9.46 2.66 4.04
N VAL A 28 10.21 3.63 3.50
CA VAL A 28 11.66 3.73 3.68
C VAL A 28 11.97 5.17 4.12
N GLY A 29 12.35 5.35 5.39
CA GLY A 29 12.51 6.68 5.97
C GLY A 29 11.23 7.49 5.90
N SER A 30 11.28 8.64 5.21
CA SER A 30 10.16 9.55 4.92
C SER A 30 9.49 9.31 3.56
N LEU A 31 9.90 8.28 2.82
CA LEU A 31 9.27 7.88 1.55
C LEU A 31 8.28 6.74 1.79
N ILE A 32 7.10 6.86 1.21
CA ILE A 32 6.12 5.78 1.09
C ILE A 32 5.91 5.48 -0.39
N THR A 33 6.00 4.21 -0.77
CA THR A 33 5.65 3.76 -2.11
C THR A 33 4.45 2.83 -2.02
N ILE A 34 3.37 3.17 -2.71
CA ILE A 34 2.18 2.34 -2.83
C ILE A 34 2.23 1.63 -4.18
N HIS A 35 2.14 0.32 -4.16
CA HIS A 35 2.15 -0.54 -5.32
C HIS A 35 0.72 -1.01 -5.63
N PHE A 36 0.27 -0.76 -6.87
CA PHE A 36 -1.02 -1.24 -7.36
C PHE A 36 -0.86 -1.77 -8.79
N ALA A 37 -1.05 -3.08 -8.97
CA ALA A 37 -1.03 -3.76 -10.27
C ALA A 37 0.08 -3.25 -11.24
N ASN A 38 -0.25 -2.30 -12.11
CA ASN A 38 0.62 -1.78 -13.17
C ASN A 38 1.21 -0.38 -12.89
N PHE A 39 0.95 0.22 -11.73
CA PHE A 39 1.51 1.52 -11.36
C PHE A 39 2.06 1.52 -9.92
N SER A 40 2.81 2.57 -9.60
CA SER A 40 3.21 2.84 -8.23
C SER A 40 3.05 4.33 -7.96
N LEU A 41 2.60 4.66 -6.75
CA LEU A 41 2.48 6.03 -6.27
C LEU A 41 3.55 6.24 -5.20
N GLU A 42 4.33 7.30 -5.34
CA GLU A 42 5.33 7.69 -4.36
C GLU A 42 4.84 8.93 -3.59
N ILE A 43 4.98 8.87 -2.27
CA ILE A 43 4.58 9.93 -1.35
C ILE A 43 5.79 10.26 -0.50
N GLN A 44 6.34 11.46 -0.70
CA GLN A 44 7.43 11.99 0.10
C GLN A 44 6.87 12.84 1.23
N THR A 45 7.14 12.47 2.48
CA THR A 45 6.78 13.26 3.67
C THR A 45 7.97 14.09 4.16
N ASN A 46 7.71 15.03 5.07
CA ASN A 46 8.77 15.90 5.60
C ASN A 46 9.69 15.14 6.56
N ASN A 47 9.17 14.12 7.25
CA ASN A 47 9.91 13.31 8.21
C ASN A 47 9.33 11.89 8.33
N GLU A 48 10.06 11.02 9.02
CA GLU A 48 9.65 9.62 9.20
C GLU A 48 8.40 9.43 10.06
N GLY A 49 8.14 10.34 11.00
CA GLY A 49 6.97 10.30 11.88
C GLY A 49 5.68 10.54 11.11
N GLU A 50 5.68 11.51 10.20
CA GLU A 50 4.60 11.75 9.24
C GLU A 50 4.38 10.54 8.33
N ALA A 51 5.46 9.93 7.82
CA ALA A 51 5.33 8.73 6.99
C ALA A 51 4.68 7.56 7.76
N ALA A 52 5.04 7.37 9.03
CA ALA A 52 4.42 6.36 9.87
C ALA A 52 2.93 6.64 10.14
N ALA A 53 2.58 7.90 10.42
CA ALA A 53 1.18 8.31 10.60
C ALA A 53 0.35 8.08 9.33
N TYR A 54 0.89 8.44 8.16
CA TYR A 54 0.23 8.25 6.87
C TYR A 54 0.02 6.76 6.55
N MET A 55 1.03 5.93 6.79
CA MET A 55 0.91 4.47 6.63
C MET A 55 -0.20 3.88 7.53
N ASN A 56 -0.34 4.37 8.76
CA ASN A 56 -1.41 3.94 9.66
C ASN A 56 -2.80 4.34 9.15
N VAL A 57 -2.95 5.56 8.64
CA VAL A 57 -4.21 6.02 8.01
C VAL A 57 -4.56 5.13 6.82
N LEU A 58 -3.59 4.87 5.92
CA LEU A 58 -3.80 3.99 4.76
C LEU A 58 -4.27 2.59 5.19
N LYS A 59 -3.62 1.99 6.20
CA LYS A 59 -4.01 0.68 6.74
C LYS A 59 -5.43 0.69 7.30
N ASN A 60 -5.80 1.73 8.05
CA ASN A 60 -7.12 1.82 8.69
C ASN A 60 -8.24 2.04 7.66
N SER A 61 -8.06 2.99 6.73
CA SER A 61 -9.07 3.27 5.70
C SER A 61 -9.36 2.07 4.79
N LEU A 62 -8.36 1.22 4.53
CA LEU A 62 -8.53 0.02 3.70
C LEU A 62 -9.05 -1.18 4.49
N ARG A 63 -8.85 -1.22 5.82
CA ARG A 63 -9.51 -2.20 6.70
C ARG A 63 -10.99 -1.91 6.88
N GLU A 64 -11.36 -0.64 7.08
CA GLU A 64 -12.76 -0.22 7.24
C GLU A 64 -13.60 -0.55 6.00
N LYS A 65 -13.06 -0.31 4.78
CA LYS A 65 -13.74 -0.69 3.53
C LYS A 65 -14.00 -2.18 3.39
N ARG A 66 -13.09 -3.04 3.88
CA ARG A 66 -13.28 -4.49 3.86
C ARG A 66 -14.45 -4.94 4.75
N ASN A 67 -14.70 -4.24 5.85
CA ASN A 67 -15.82 -4.59 6.74
C ASN A 67 -17.18 -4.13 6.19
N THR A 68 -17.22 -3.06 5.40
CA THR A 68 -18.46 -2.56 4.78
C THR A 68 -18.89 -3.31 3.52
N GLU A 69 -17.98 -4.02 2.85
CA GLU A 69 -18.29 -4.84 1.65
C GLU A 69 -18.69 -6.29 2.00
N VAL A 70 -18.58 -6.68 3.27
CA VAL A 70 -18.93 -8.02 3.78
C VAL A 70 -20.30 -8.03 4.50
N GLN A 71 -21.00 -6.90 4.55
CA GLN A 71 -22.40 -6.79 5.01
C GLN A 71 -23.35 -6.71 3.82
#